data_AF-A0A1E5SZ82-F1
#
_entry.id   AF-A0A1E5SZ82-F1
#
_cell.length_a   1.000
_cell.length_b   1.000
_cell.length_c   1.000
_cell.angle_alpha   90.00
_cell.angle_beta   90.00
_cell.angle_gamma   90.00
#
_symmetry.space_group_name_H-M   'P 1'
#
loop_
_entity.id
_entity.type
_entity.pdbx_description
1 polymer ?
#
loop_
_entity_poly.entity_id
_entity_poly.type
_entity_poly.pdbx_seq_one_letter_code
_entity_poly.pdbx_strand_id
1 'polypeptide(L)'
;MGVFNGDLFLNTQEAIDDFAKLGYTTIIGDVRIGANNGIESNITSINLTGLTSIQGVLEIANTNLVELNGLSQLVEIQGTLFIQGNPLLRNLDGLDNLSTIDALSIVGNAELQNINTLSRLRNLSTLIVSDNPKLTSLLGLANITDVTLNLTISRNPFLSSLSGLMSLMTVGGLLEISETDITSLTGLENLRSINEALIQSNNTLLSLAGLTGLETITGELVIRNNPFLDDFCALKEFVTAEGIDLPISITDNSDNPTLQEIIDEDCDGN
;
A
#
# COMPACT_ATOMS: atom_id res chain seq x y z
N MET A 1 -23.09 -19.45 15.39
CA MET A 1 -22.04 -18.97 14.47
C MET A 1 -21.50 -20.19 13.74
N GLY A 2 -21.68 -20.23 12.42
CA GLY A 2 -21.24 -21.37 11.61
C GLY A 2 -19.75 -21.25 11.27
N VAL A 3 -19.03 -22.38 11.27
CA VAL A 3 -17.61 -22.46 10.85
C VAL A 3 -17.49 -23.35 9.61
N PHE A 4 -16.88 -22.83 8.56
CA PHE A 4 -16.43 -23.62 7.41
C PHE A 4 -14.96 -24.01 7.61
N ASN A 5 -14.62 -25.27 7.35
CA ASN A 5 -13.24 -25.77 7.44
C ASN A 5 -12.80 -26.26 6.06
N GLY A 6 -11.72 -25.66 5.55
CA GLY A 6 -11.16 -25.93 4.23
C GLY A 6 -11.03 -24.65 3.41
N ASP A 7 -10.30 -24.76 2.31
CA ASP A 7 -10.15 -23.67 1.35
C ASP A 7 -11.44 -23.51 0.53
N LEU A 8 -11.80 -22.25 0.26
CA LEU A 8 -13.03 -21.86 -0.41
C LEU A 8 -12.71 -21.13 -1.72
N PHE A 9 -13.17 -21.69 -2.83
CA PHE A 9 -13.00 -21.12 -4.17
C PHE A 9 -14.36 -20.73 -4.76
N LEU A 10 -14.65 -19.44 -4.80
CA LEU A 10 -15.90 -18.86 -5.30
C LEU A 10 -15.64 -18.21 -6.67
N ASN A 11 -15.79 -18.99 -7.73
CA ASN A 11 -15.47 -18.54 -9.10
C ASN A 11 -16.65 -17.92 -9.86
N THR A 12 -17.88 -18.08 -9.37
CA THR A 12 -19.11 -17.61 -10.01
C THR A 12 -20.04 -16.93 -9.01
N GLN A 13 -20.94 -16.07 -9.50
CA GLN A 13 -21.96 -15.44 -8.65
C GLN A 13 -22.85 -16.48 -7.96
N GLU A 14 -23.24 -17.55 -8.67
CA GLU A 14 -24.06 -18.63 -8.10
C GLU A 14 -23.34 -19.32 -6.93
N ALA A 15 -22.02 -19.56 -7.03
CA ALA A 15 -21.26 -20.16 -5.94
C ALA A 15 -21.22 -19.27 -4.69
N ILE A 16 -21.09 -17.95 -4.87
CA ILE A 16 -21.16 -16.97 -3.76
C ILE A 16 -22.55 -17.04 -3.11
N ASP A 17 -23.61 -16.98 -3.92
CA ASP A 17 -24.99 -16.96 -3.45
C ASP A 17 -25.37 -18.25 -2.70
N ASP A 18 -24.90 -19.40 -3.19
CA ASP A 18 -25.12 -20.69 -2.55
C ASP A 18 -24.33 -20.83 -1.25
N PHE A 19 -23.08 -20.37 -1.21
CA PHE A 19 -22.28 -20.39 0.02
C PHE A 19 -22.86 -19.44 1.08
N ALA A 20 -23.34 -18.26 0.69
CA ALA A 20 -23.94 -17.29 1.60
C ALA A 20 -25.18 -17.86 2.34
N LYS A 21 -25.98 -18.70 1.68
CA LYS A 21 -27.15 -19.37 2.29
C LYS A 21 -26.76 -20.30 3.45
N LEU A 22 -25.51 -20.76 3.51
CA LEU A 22 -25.01 -21.62 4.57
C LEU A 22 -24.77 -20.85 5.88
N GLY A 23 -24.67 -19.52 5.83
CA GLY A 23 -24.62 -18.66 7.02
C GLY A 23 -23.35 -18.84 7.87
N TYR A 24 -22.23 -19.21 7.23
CA TYR A 24 -20.93 -19.27 7.91
C TYR A 24 -20.47 -17.87 8.33
N THR A 25 -19.97 -17.77 9.56
CA THR A 25 -19.45 -16.53 10.14
C THR A 25 -17.93 -16.55 10.24
N THR A 26 -17.33 -17.74 10.12
CA THR A 26 -15.88 -17.96 10.17
C THR A 26 -15.49 -18.98 9.11
N ILE A 27 -14.38 -18.73 8.43
CA ILE A 27 -13.73 -19.67 7.51
C ILE A 27 -12.34 -20.01 8.07
N ILE A 28 -12.03 -21.29 8.19
CA ILE A 28 -10.69 -21.80 8.51
C ILE A 28 -10.10 -22.38 7.24
N GLY A 29 -9.21 -21.62 6.60
CA GLY A 29 -8.67 -21.89 5.27
C GLY A 29 -8.63 -20.63 4.42
N ASP A 30 -8.08 -20.76 3.22
CA ASP A 30 -7.97 -19.66 2.26
C ASP A 30 -9.29 -19.43 1.54
N VAL A 31 -9.60 -18.17 1.21
CA VAL A 31 -10.77 -17.76 0.45
C VAL A 31 -10.32 -17.08 -0.82
N ARG A 32 -10.71 -17.61 -1.98
CA ARG A 32 -10.54 -16.95 -3.29
C ARG A 32 -11.90 -16.63 -3.89
N ILE A 33 -12.11 -15.37 -4.24
CA ILE A 33 -13.31 -14.85 -4.91
C ILE A 33 -12.89 -14.33 -6.28
N GLY A 34 -13.47 -14.90 -7.34
CA GLY A 34 -13.22 -14.50 -8.71
C GLY A 34 -12.47 -15.54 -9.54
N ALA A 35 -11.81 -15.13 -10.61
CA ALA A 35 -11.33 -16.07 -11.63
C ALA A 35 -9.83 -16.38 -11.55
N ASN A 36 -9.48 -17.65 -11.76
CA ASN A 36 -8.09 -18.15 -11.73
C ASN A 36 -7.44 -18.29 -13.13
N ASN A 37 -8.18 -18.11 -14.24
CA ASN A 37 -7.73 -18.53 -15.59
C ASN A 37 -7.97 -17.48 -16.70
N GLY A 38 -8.00 -16.18 -16.39
CA GLY A 38 -8.11 -15.11 -17.40
C GLY A 38 -9.47 -15.00 -18.10
N ILE A 39 -10.47 -15.77 -17.68
CA ILE A 39 -11.87 -15.53 -18.01
C ILE A 39 -12.42 -14.67 -16.88
N GLU A 40 -12.82 -13.43 -17.15
CA GLU A 40 -13.44 -12.56 -16.15
C GLU A 40 -14.60 -13.27 -15.44
N SER A 41 -14.61 -13.22 -14.11
CA SER A 41 -15.70 -13.81 -13.35
C SER A 41 -17.00 -13.02 -13.54
N ASN A 42 -18.14 -13.71 -13.58
CA ASN A 42 -19.45 -13.06 -13.58
C ASN A 42 -19.88 -12.53 -12.19
N ILE A 43 -18.99 -12.57 -11.20
CA ILE A 43 -19.24 -12.05 -9.86
C ILE A 43 -19.38 -10.53 -9.92
N THR A 44 -20.55 -10.05 -9.52
CA THR A 44 -20.91 -8.62 -9.49
C THR A 44 -21.30 -8.15 -8.10
N SER A 45 -21.50 -9.07 -7.16
CA SER A 45 -21.75 -8.76 -5.75
C SER A 45 -21.25 -9.85 -4.82
N ILE A 46 -20.87 -9.46 -3.60
CA ILE A 46 -20.63 -10.35 -2.47
C ILE A 46 -21.83 -10.23 -1.53
N ASN A 47 -22.34 -11.35 -1.01
CA ASN A 47 -23.45 -11.38 -0.03
C ASN A 47 -23.10 -12.23 1.20
N LEU A 48 -21.81 -12.29 1.55
CA LEU A 48 -21.28 -12.96 2.74
C LEU A 48 -21.48 -12.12 4.02
N THR A 49 -22.67 -11.53 4.20
CA THR A 49 -22.93 -10.46 5.18
C THR A 49 -22.83 -10.87 6.64
N GLY A 50 -22.68 -12.17 6.93
CA GLY A 50 -22.42 -12.70 8.27
C GLY A 50 -20.97 -13.09 8.53
N LEU A 51 -20.09 -13.03 7.51
CA LEU A 51 -18.69 -13.42 7.62
C LEU A 51 -17.93 -12.38 8.44
N THR A 52 -17.28 -12.83 9.51
CA THR A 52 -16.57 -11.98 10.48
C THR A 52 -15.07 -12.25 10.53
N SER A 53 -14.64 -13.46 10.20
CA SER A 53 -13.23 -13.87 10.31
C SER A 53 -12.85 -14.90 9.25
N ILE A 54 -11.64 -14.75 8.70
CA ILE A 54 -10.98 -15.71 7.81
C ILE A 54 -9.62 -16.06 8.44
N GLN A 55 -9.40 -17.34 8.79
CA GLN A 55 -8.13 -17.84 9.33
C GLN A 55 -7.22 -18.34 8.22
N GLY A 56 -6.92 -17.46 7.27
CA GLY A 56 -6.16 -17.73 6.06
C GLY A 56 -6.03 -16.47 5.22
N VAL A 57 -5.79 -16.65 3.92
CA VAL A 57 -5.75 -15.55 2.94
C VAL A 57 -7.15 -15.23 2.43
N LEU A 58 -7.43 -13.96 2.15
CA LEU A 58 -8.55 -13.54 1.30
C LEU A 58 -8.02 -12.94 0.01
N GLU A 59 -8.36 -13.56 -1.11
CA GLU A 59 -8.07 -13.07 -2.45
C GLU A 59 -9.37 -12.72 -3.17
N ILE A 60 -9.49 -11.48 -3.64
CA ILE A 60 -10.58 -10.99 -4.47
C ILE A 60 -9.97 -10.54 -5.80
N ALA A 61 -10.10 -11.36 -6.84
CA ALA A 61 -9.40 -11.13 -8.08
C ALA A 61 -10.22 -11.38 -9.35
N ASN A 62 -10.02 -10.55 -10.37
CA ASN A 62 -10.64 -10.74 -11.70
C ASN A 62 -12.18 -10.83 -11.64
N THR A 63 -12.81 -9.93 -10.88
CA THR A 63 -14.28 -9.85 -10.74
C THR A 63 -14.87 -8.63 -11.44
N ASN A 64 -16.20 -8.62 -11.61
CA ASN A 64 -17.00 -7.47 -12.04
C ASN A 64 -17.60 -6.71 -10.84
N LEU A 65 -16.96 -6.78 -9.65
CA LEU A 65 -17.38 -6.05 -8.46
C LEU A 65 -17.14 -4.54 -8.66
N VAL A 66 -18.09 -3.74 -8.19
CA VAL A 66 -17.94 -2.27 -8.10
C VAL A 66 -17.56 -1.83 -6.67
N GLU A 67 -17.91 -2.64 -5.67
CA GLU A 67 -17.75 -2.42 -4.23
C GLU A 67 -17.74 -3.77 -3.48
N LEU A 68 -17.46 -3.77 -2.17
CA LEU A 68 -17.29 -4.97 -1.33
C LEU A 68 -18.31 -5.08 -0.17
N ASN A 69 -19.46 -4.41 -0.26
CA ASN A 69 -20.46 -4.27 0.81
C ASN A 69 -20.89 -5.59 1.50
N GLY A 70 -20.82 -6.71 0.77
CA GLY A 70 -21.05 -8.05 1.31
C GLY A 70 -20.11 -8.48 2.43
N LEU A 71 -18.99 -7.79 2.63
CA LEU A 71 -17.99 -8.07 3.65
C LEU A 71 -18.08 -7.13 4.86
N SER A 72 -19.15 -6.34 4.98
CA SER A 72 -19.30 -5.30 6.02
C SER A 72 -19.20 -5.76 7.48
N GLN A 73 -19.28 -7.07 7.75
CA GLN A 73 -19.07 -7.64 9.09
C GLN A 73 -17.67 -8.24 9.29
N LEU A 74 -16.82 -8.25 8.27
CA LEU A 74 -15.47 -8.81 8.32
C LEU A 74 -14.58 -7.92 9.20
N VAL A 75 -14.02 -8.53 10.24
CA VAL A 75 -13.17 -7.86 11.24
C VAL A 75 -11.71 -8.31 11.10
N GLU A 76 -11.50 -9.58 10.76
CA GLU A 76 -10.18 -10.21 10.79
C GLU A 76 -9.94 -11.12 9.58
N ILE A 77 -8.75 -10.98 8.99
CA ILE A 77 -8.14 -11.95 8.09
C ILE A 77 -6.78 -12.28 8.71
N GLN A 78 -6.48 -13.53 9.03
CA GLN A 78 -5.21 -13.86 9.69
C GLN A 78 -4.01 -13.83 8.75
N GLY A 79 -4.25 -13.91 7.44
CA GLY A 79 -3.23 -13.80 6.40
C GLY A 79 -3.33 -12.51 5.59
N THR A 80 -2.96 -12.62 4.33
CA THR A 80 -2.95 -11.51 3.38
C THR A 80 -4.35 -11.22 2.81
N LEU A 81 -4.66 -9.94 2.64
CA LEU A 81 -5.75 -9.48 1.79
C LEU A 81 -5.19 -9.09 0.41
N PHE A 82 -5.55 -9.84 -0.62
CA PHE A 82 -5.27 -9.54 -2.02
C PHE A 82 -6.53 -8.98 -2.71
N ILE A 83 -6.43 -7.80 -3.30
CA ILE A 83 -7.47 -7.17 -4.13
C ILE A 83 -6.84 -6.85 -5.49
N GLN A 84 -7.06 -7.72 -6.47
CA GLN A 84 -6.24 -7.74 -7.68
C GLN A 84 -7.03 -7.81 -8.98
N GLY A 85 -6.74 -6.94 -9.93
CA GLY A 85 -7.31 -7.06 -11.28
C GLY A 85 -8.84 -6.97 -11.31
N ASN A 86 -9.45 -6.13 -10.46
CA ASN A 86 -10.91 -5.89 -10.50
C ASN A 86 -11.18 -4.60 -11.30
N PRO A 87 -11.44 -4.69 -12.61
CA PRO A 87 -11.47 -3.52 -13.50
C PRO A 87 -12.61 -2.55 -13.20
N LEU A 88 -13.68 -2.98 -12.51
CA LEU A 88 -14.85 -2.15 -12.19
C LEU A 88 -14.89 -1.66 -10.74
N LEU A 89 -13.96 -2.12 -9.89
CA LEU A 89 -13.96 -1.83 -8.45
C LEU A 89 -13.57 -0.38 -8.22
N ARG A 90 -14.45 0.41 -7.58
CA ARG A 90 -14.25 1.87 -7.40
C ARG A 90 -13.76 2.26 -6.02
N ASN A 91 -14.09 1.46 -5.01
CA ASN A 91 -13.71 1.67 -3.63
C ASN A 91 -13.67 0.32 -2.90
N LEU A 92 -13.30 0.37 -1.62
CA LEU A 92 -13.26 -0.79 -0.72
C LEU A 92 -14.39 -0.73 0.31
N ASP A 93 -15.52 -0.11 -0.03
CA ASP A 93 -16.70 -0.01 0.84
C ASP A 93 -17.17 -1.40 1.22
N GLY A 94 -17.44 -1.62 2.51
CA GLY A 94 -17.67 -2.95 3.07
C GLY A 94 -16.49 -3.54 3.83
N LEU A 95 -15.30 -2.91 3.82
CA LEU A 95 -14.18 -3.31 4.68
C LEU A 95 -14.00 -2.41 5.92
N ASP A 96 -14.99 -1.58 6.24
CA ASP A 96 -14.96 -0.57 7.30
C ASP A 96 -14.67 -1.12 8.71
N ASN A 97 -14.99 -2.40 8.93
CA ASN A 97 -14.79 -3.09 10.21
C ASN A 97 -13.47 -3.87 10.28
N LEU A 98 -12.77 -4.04 9.15
CA LEU A 98 -11.54 -4.81 9.07
C LEU A 98 -10.43 -4.11 9.86
N SER A 99 -10.03 -4.72 10.97
CA SER A 99 -9.02 -4.17 11.87
C SER A 99 -7.74 -4.98 11.94
N THR A 100 -7.79 -6.23 11.49
CA THR A 100 -6.67 -7.18 11.62
C THR A 100 -6.44 -7.89 10.30
N ILE A 101 -5.26 -7.65 9.70
CA ILE A 101 -4.69 -8.41 8.59
C ILE A 101 -3.17 -8.54 8.80
N ASP A 102 -2.53 -9.55 8.21
CA ASP A 102 -1.07 -9.62 8.20
C ASP A 102 -0.50 -8.71 7.10
N ALA A 103 -0.92 -8.90 5.85
CA ALA A 103 -0.44 -8.13 4.71
C ALA A 103 -1.58 -7.61 3.84
N LEU A 104 -1.31 -6.54 3.09
CA LEU A 104 -2.23 -5.92 2.15
C LEU A 104 -1.60 -5.80 0.77
N SER A 105 -2.31 -6.26 -0.26
CA SER A 105 -1.92 -6.10 -1.66
C SER A 105 -3.11 -5.63 -2.48
N ILE A 106 -3.05 -4.40 -3.00
CA ILE A 106 -4.06 -3.78 -3.85
C ILE A 106 -3.40 -3.48 -5.19
N VAL A 107 -3.67 -4.33 -6.20
CA VAL A 107 -2.94 -4.29 -7.47
C VAL A 107 -3.87 -4.30 -8.68
N GLY A 108 -3.66 -3.41 -9.64
CA GLY A 108 -4.30 -3.54 -10.96
C GLY A 108 -5.82 -3.29 -10.96
N ASN A 109 -6.35 -2.45 -10.07
CA ASN A 109 -7.77 -2.12 -10.03
C ASN A 109 -8.01 -0.79 -10.78
N ALA A 110 -8.32 -0.89 -12.07
CA ALA A 110 -8.33 0.23 -13.01
C ALA A 110 -9.26 1.40 -12.62
N GLU A 111 -10.37 1.10 -11.94
CA GLU A 111 -11.37 2.10 -11.54
C GLU A 111 -11.29 2.52 -10.06
N LEU A 112 -10.34 1.96 -9.29
CA LEU A 112 -10.24 2.19 -7.85
C LEU A 112 -9.77 3.62 -7.58
N GLN A 113 -10.60 4.40 -6.87
CA GLN A 113 -10.35 5.83 -6.62
C GLN A 113 -9.86 6.12 -5.21
N ASN A 114 -10.31 5.34 -4.23
CA ASN A 114 -9.93 5.53 -2.83
C ASN A 114 -10.03 4.22 -2.03
N ILE A 115 -9.31 4.18 -0.91
CA ILE A 115 -9.21 3.04 0.01
C ILE A 115 -9.58 3.44 1.45
N ASN A 116 -10.45 4.45 1.60
CA ASN A 116 -10.69 5.15 2.88
C ASN A 116 -11.23 4.25 4.01
N THR A 117 -11.80 3.10 3.67
CA THR A 117 -12.40 2.17 4.63
C THR A 117 -11.38 1.44 5.51
N LEU A 118 -10.09 1.44 5.15
CA LEU A 118 -9.04 0.69 5.85
C LEU A 118 -8.51 1.35 7.14
N SER A 119 -9.18 2.40 7.63
CA SER A 119 -8.71 3.24 8.74
C SER A 119 -8.51 2.53 10.09
N ARG A 120 -8.97 1.29 10.24
CA ARG A 120 -8.79 0.49 11.47
C ARG A 120 -7.52 -0.33 11.51
N LEU A 121 -6.84 -0.49 10.37
CA LEU A 121 -5.56 -1.18 10.33
C LEU A 121 -4.49 -0.37 11.09
N ARG A 122 -3.47 -1.06 11.62
CA ARG A 122 -2.40 -0.46 12.44
C ARG A 122 -1.01 -0.95 12.06
N ASN A 123 -0.84 -2.26 11.93
CA ASN A 123 0.44 -2.86 11.59
C ASN A 123 0.23 -3.80 10.42
N LEU A 124 1.22 -3.84 9.51
CA LEU A 124 1.25 -4.78 8.40
C LEU A 124 2.63 -5.42 8.34
N SER A 125 2.70 -6.66 7.90
CA SER A 125 3.95 -7.25 7.47
C SER A 125 4.37 -6.66 6.12
N THR A 126 3.45 -6.55 5.17
CA THR A 126 3.70 -6.02 3.83
C THR A 126 2.53 -5.15 3.37
N LEU A 127 2.84 -4.03 2.71
CA LEU A 127 1.88 -3.13 2.08
C LEU A 127 2.27 -2.90 0.62
N ILE A 128 1.44 -3.37 -0.32
CA ILE A 128 1.63 -3.16 -1.75
C ILE A 128 0.40 -2.45 -2.30
N VAL A 129 0.60 -1.25 -2.85
CA VAL A 129 -0.42 -0.50 -3.59
C VAL A 129 0.16 -0.18 -4.97
N SER A 130 -0.24 -0.91 -5.99
CA SER A 130 0.37 -0.79 -7.32
C SER A 130 -0.63 -0.86 -8.47
N ASP A 131 -0.33 -0.23 -9.59
CA ASP A 131 -1.14 -0.32 -10.81
C ASP A 131 -2.62 0.07 -10.61
N ASN A 132 -2.92 1.07 -9.78
CA ASN A 132 -4.28 1.60 -9.61
C ASN A 132 -4.36 3.01 -10.22
N PRO A 133 -4.57 3.12 -11.54
CA PRO A 133 -4.40 4.37 -12.30
C PRO A 133 -5.40 5.48 -11.97
N LYS A 134 -6.42 5.21 -11.15
CA LYS A 134 -7.37 6.24 -10.69
C LYS A 134 -7.29 6.52 -9.18
N LEU A 135 -6.38 5.85 -8.47
CA LEU A 135 -6.24 6.00 -7.03
C LEU A 135 -5.60 7.37 -6.74
N THR A 136 -6.33 8.23 -6.03
CA THR A 136 -5.86 9.59 -5.73
C THR A 136 -5.39 9.77 -4.30
N SER A 137 -5.64 8.80 -3.42
CA SER A 137 -5.40 8.97 -1.99
C SER A 137 -5.18 7.66 -1.25
N LEU A 138 -4.32 7.71 -0.23
CA LEU A 138 -4.05 6.64 0.72
C LEU A 138 -4.66 6.89 2.11
N LEU A 139 -5.57 7.86 2.28
CA LEU A 139 -6.05 8.30 3.61
C LEU A 139 -6.64 7.17 4.49
N GLY A 140 -7.11 6.08 3.90
CA GLY A 140 -7.50 4.88 4.65
C GLY A 140 -6.36 4.22 5.43
N LEU A 141 -5.10 4.51 5.11
CA LEU A 141 -3.93 3.93 5.76
C LEU A 141 -3.36 4.83 6.87
N ALA A 142 -4.02 5.94 7.20
CA ALA A 142 -3.47 7.00 8.06
C ALA A 142 -3.08 6.57 9.49
N ASN A 143 -3.51 5.38 9.91
CA ASN A 143 -3.18 4.81 11.21
C ASN A 143 -2.18 3.65 11.15
N ILE A 144 -1.64 3.32 9.98
CA ILE A 144 -0.54 2.36 9.88
C ILE A 144 0.69 3.00 10.53
N THR A 145 1.25 2.34 11.54
CA THR A 145 2.46 2.76 12.25
C THR A 145 3.69 1.98 11.81
N ASP A 146 3.50 0.71 11.45
CA ASP A 146 4.61 -0.20 11.15
C ASP A 146 4.32 -1.06 9.93
N VAL A 147 5.28 -1.11 9.02
CA VAL A 147 5.37 -2.13 7.97
C VAL A 147 6.65 -2.93 8.21
N THR A 148 6.53 -4.17 8.70
CA THR A 148 7.71 -4.90 9.19
C THR A 148 8.60 -5.45 8.09
N LEU A 149 8.06 -5.66 6.88
CA LEU A 149 8.79 -6.03 5.67
C LEU A 149 8.67 -4.88 4.66
N ASN A 150 8.00 -5.07 3.52
CA ASN A 150 8.08 -4.16 2.39
C ASN A 150 6.85 -3.25 2.29
N LEU A 151 7.11 -1.98 1.96
CA LEU A 151 6.12 -1.00 1.54
C LEU A 151 6.41 -0.62 0.08
N THR A 152 5.51 -0.97 -0.83
CA THR A 152 5.61 -0.59 -2.24
C THR A 152 4.41 0.24 -2.66
N ILE A 153 4.66 1.46 -3.12
CA ILE A 153 3.69 2.32 -3.79
C ILE A 153 4.23 2.60 -5.18
N SER A 154 3.67 1.95 -6.19
CA SER A 154 4.18 2.06 -7.56
C SER A 154 3.10 2.16 -8.62
N ARG A 155 3.35 2.86 -9.73
CA ARG A 155 2.42 2.91 -10.87
C ARG A 155 1.00 3.37 -10.48
N ASN A 156 0.91 4.40 -9.66
CA ASN A 156 -0.34 5.09 -9.30
C ASN A 156 -0.26 6.55 -9.79
N PRO A 157 -0.39 6.79 -11.11
CA PRO A 157 -0.11 8.09 -11.75
C PRO A 157 -1.05 9.24 -11.39
N PHE A 158 -2.04 9.04 -10.53
CA PHE A 158 -2.89 10.12 -9.99
C PHE A 158 -2.80 10.22 -8.47
N LEU A 159 -1.93 9.43 -7.84
CA LEU A 159 -1.66 9.53 -6.42
C LEU A 159 -0.74 10.73 -6.20
N SER A 160 -1.31 11.81 -5.66
CA SER A 160 -0.61 13.10 -5.52
C SER A 160 -0.18 13.41 -4.08
N SER A 161 -0.43 12.51 -3.12
CA SER A 161 -0.06 12.71 -1.72
C SER A 161 0.13 11.41 -0.96
N LEU A 162 1.12 11.39 -0.06
CA LEU A 162 1.37 10.32 0.89
C LEU A 162 0.79 10.62 2.28
N SER A 163 -0.09 11.62 2.44
CA SER A 163 -0.66 12.00 3.75
C SER A 163 -1.39 10.85 4.47
N GLY A 164 -1.78 9.82 3.73
CA GLY A 164 -2.30 8.57 4.27
C GLY A 164 -1.27 7.72 5.01
N LEU A 165 0.01 8.10 5.05
CA LEU A 165 1.07 7.41 5.77
C LEU A 165 1.59 8.22 6.97
N MET A 166 0.88 9.28 7.37
CA MET A 166 1.34 10.24 8.39
C MET A 166 1.72 9.64 9.74
N SER A 167 1.23 8.43 10.06
CA SER A 167 1.56 7.75 11.33
C SER A 167 2.68 6.71 11.19
N LEU A 168 3.16 6.46 9.98
CA LEU A 168 4.16 5.43 9.68
C LEU A 168 5.50 5.84 10.31
N MET A 169 6.02 4.96 11.17
CA MET A 169 7.29 5.15 11.89
C MET A 169 8.40 4.25 11.35
N THR A 170 8.04 3.08 10.80
CA THR A 170 9.01 2.03 10.51
C THR A 170 8.67 1.25 9.25
N VAL A 171 9.67 1.07 8.37
CA VAL A 171 9.65 0.13 7.25
C VAL A 171 10.84 -0.82 7.40
N GLY A 172 10.60 -2.05 7.85
CA GLY A 172 11.68 -2.97 8.19
C GLY A 172 12.40 -3.60 6.98
N GLY A 173 11.80 -3.49 5.79
CA GLY A 173 12.35 -3.94 4.52
C GLY A 173 12.51 -2.79 3.52
N LEU A 174 12.09 -3.04 2.28
CA LEU A 174 12.14 -2.06 1.20
C LEU A 174 10.97 -1.09 1.28
N LEU A 175 11.26 0.21 1.31
CA LEU A 175 10.36 1.29 0.90
C LEU A 175 10.57 1.61 -0.58
N GLU A 176 9.64 1.21 -1.43
CA GLU A 176 9.65 1.60 -2.85
C GLU A 176 8.53 2.61 -3.15
N ILE A 177 8.91 3.76 -3.70
CA ILE A 177 7.99 4.78 -4.20
C ILE A 177 8.36 5.10 -5.65
N SER A 178 7.52 4.69 -6.59
CA SER A 178 7.82 4.87 -8.02
C SER A 178 6.62 5.16 -8.90
N GLU A 179 6.82 5.92 -9.97
CA GLU A 179 5.77 6.17 -10.99
C GLU A 179 4.45 6.70 -10.37
N THR A 180 4.55 7.71 -9.50
CA THR A 180 3.43 8.44 -8.87
C THR A 180 3.42 9.93 -9.27
N ASP A 181 2.36 10.65 -8.89
CA ASP A 181 2.17 12.09 -9.17
C ASP A 181 2.39 12.95 -7.90
N ILE A 182 3.12 12.42 -6.92
CA ILE A 182 3.46 13.14 -5.70
C ILE A 182 4.45 14.25 -6.00
N THR A 183 4.34 15.38 -5.29
CA THR A 183 5.28 16.50 -5.40
C THR A 183 6.32 16.54 -4.28
N SER A 184 6.08 15.80 -3.21
CA SER A 184 7.00 15.61 -2.08
C SER A 184 6.69 14.29 -1.38
N LEU A 185 7.53 13.91 -0.43
CA LEU A 185 7.31 12.79 0.48
C LEU A 185 6.48 13.18 1.72
N THR A 186 5.82 14.35 1.71
CA THR A 186 4.93 14.84 2.77
C THR A 186 3.88 13.78 3.07
N GLY A 187 3.71 13.47 4.35
CA GLY A 187 3.03 12.29 4.86
C GLY A 187 3.97 11.23 5.45
N LEU A 188 5.28 11.35 5.29
CA LEU A 188 6.27 10.47 5.91
C LEU A 188 7.02 11.10 7.10
N GLU A 189 6.54 12.22 7.65
CA GLU A 189 7.26 13.04 8.65
C GLU A 189 7.59 12.28 9.95
N ASN A 190 6.84 11.21 10.24
CA ASN A 190 7.04 10.37 11.42
C ASN A 190 7.92 9.14 11.15
N LEU A 191 8.33 8.90 9.91
CA LEU A 191 9.18 7.78 9.53
C LEU A 191 10.57 7.97 10.15
N ARG A 192 10.96 7.04 11.03
CA ARG A 192 12.24 7.06 11.76
C ARG A 192 13.24 6.05 11.23
N SER A 193 12.78 4.87 10.84
CA SER A 193 13.69 3.80 10.43
C SER A 193 13.20 3.09 9.18
N ILE A 194 14.12 2.90 8.24
CA ILE A 194 13.94 2.16 7.01
C ILE A 194 15.11 1.17 6.89
N ASN A 195 14.91 -0.04 6.34
CA ASN A 195 16.04 -0.84 5.91
C ASN A 195 16.58 -0.35 4.56
N GLU A 196 15.80 -0.51 3.49
CA GLU A 196 16.18 -0.08 2.14
C GLU A 196 15.13 0.87 1.57
N ALA A 197 15.55 1.82 0.74
CA ALA A 197 14.64 2.74 0.08
C ALA A 197 14.99 2.94 -1.39
N LEU A 198 13.97 2.90 -2.26
CA LEU A 198 14.07 3.17 -3.68
C LEU A 198 13.01 4.20 -4.09
N ILE A 199 13.44 5.42 -4.37
CA ILE A 199 12.57 6.52 -4.80
C ILE A 199 12.93 6.84 -6.25
N GLN A 200 12.06 6.47 -7.19
CA GLN A 200 12.41 6.57 -8.60
C GLN A 200 11.26 6.89 -9.55
N SER A 201 11.56 7.53 -10.68
CA SER A 201 10.60 7.72 -11.76
C SER A 201 9.32 8.47 -11.33
N ASN A 202 9.40 9.33 -10.31
CA ASN A 202 8.31 10.21 -9.91
C ASN A 202 8.48 11.55 -10.64
N ASN A 203 7.81 11.69 -11.78
CA ASN A 203 8.00 12.80 -12.72
C ASN A 203 7.48 14.16 -12.24
N THR A 204 6.93 14.23 -11.04
CA THR A 204 6.44 15.47 -10.40
C THR A 204 7.08 15.73 -9.05
N LEU A 205 7.93 14.82 -8.56
CA LEU A 205 8.57 14.93 -7.26
C LEU A 205 9.56 16.09 -7.30
N LEU A 206 9.36 17.07 -6.42
CA LEU A 206 10.19 18.28 -6.31
C LEU A 206 11.11 18.24 -5.09
N SER A 207 10.67 17.62 -3.99
CA SER A 207 11.47 17.55 -2.76
C SER A 207 11.33 16.22 -2.03
N LEU A 208 12.32 15.93 -1.19
CA LEU A 208 12.27 14.86 -0.19
C LEU A 208 11.62 15.30 1.13
N ALA A 209 10.97 16.47 1.16
CA ALA A 209 10.22 16.93 2.33
C ALA A 209 9.28 15.81 2.81
N GLY A 210 9.33 15.50 4.11
CA GLY A 210 8.74 14.28 4.68
C GLY A 210 9.78 13.35 5.29
N LEU A 211 11.03 13.35 4.82
CA LEU A 211 12.12 12.54 5.41
C LEU A 211 12.92 13.24 6.50
N THR A 212 12.51 14.43 6.94
CA THR A 212 13.22 15.22 7.97
C THR A 212 13.35 14.49 9.30
N GLY A 213 12.47 13.53 9.56
CA GLY A 213 12.47 12.74 10.78
C GLY A 213 13.25 11.44 10.70
N LEU A 214 13.90 11.14 9.57
CA LEU A 214 14.61 9.87 9.38
C LEU A 214 15.85 9.80 10.27
N GLU A 215 15.94 8.73 11.07
CA GLU A 215 17.02 8.51 12.03
C GLU A 215 17.96 7.39 11.60
N THR A 216 17.45 6.36 10.90
CA THR A 216 18.26 5.18 10.55
C THR A 216 17.89 4.60 9.19
N ILE A 217 18.91 4.33 8.38
CA ILE A 217 18.86 3.46 7.20
C ILE A 217 19.92 2.38 7.36
N THR A 218 19.53 1.10 7.38
CA THR A 218 20.48 -0.02 7.56
C THR A 218 20.99 -0.62 6.26
N GLY A 219 20.22 -0.49 5.18
CA GLY A 219 20.54 -0.88 3.82
C GLY A 219 20.79 0.34 2.94
N GLU A 220 20.47 0.25 1.64
CA GLU A 220 20.73 1.31 0.67
C GLU A 220 19.55 2.28 0.52
N LEU A 221 19.84 3.58 0.35
CA LEU A 221 18.88 4.59 -0.12
C LEU A 221 19.25 4.99 -1.55
N VAL A 222 18.41 4.62 -2.51
CA VAL A 222 18.58 4.93 -3.92
C VAL A 222 17.51 5.93 -4.37
N ILE A 223 17.93 7.09 -4.84
CA ILE A 223 17.07 8.13 -5.38
C ILE A 223 17.48 8.41 -6.81
N ARG A 224 16.64 8.04 -7.78
CA ARG A 224 17.02 8.17 -9.19
C ARG A 224 15.90 8.38 -10.18
N ASN A 225 16.19 9.01 -11.31
CA ASN A 225 15.21 9.25 -12.38
C ASN A 225 14.00 10.09 -11.89
N ASN A 226 14.19 11.06 -11.01
CA ASN A 226 13.16 12.03 -10.63
C ASN A 226 13.50 13.39 -11.27
N PRO A 227 13.03 13.67 -12.50
CA PRO A 227 13.57 14.73 -13.35
C PRO A 227 13.31 16.17 -12.86
N PHE A 228 12.49 16.35 -11.82
CA PHE A 228 12.21 17.66 -11.21
C PHE A 228 12.59 17.72 -9.72
N LEU A 229 13.21 16.65 -9.19
CA LEU A 229 13.64 16.61 -7.79
C LEU A 229 14.93 17.41 -7.63
N ASP A 230 14.83 18.55 -6.97
CA ASP A 230 15.95 19.45 -6.69
C ASP A 230 16.15 19.74 -5.19
N ASP A 231 15.16 19.50 -4.32
CA ASP A 231 15.30 19.69 -2.87
C ASP A 231 15.52 18.37 -2.12
N PHE A 232 16.76 18.19 -1.67
CA PHE A 232 17.26 17.06 -0.87
C PHE A 232 17.48 17.43 0.60
N CYS A 233 17.20 18.67 1.02
CA CYS A 233 17.59 19.19 2.33
C CYS A 233 16.94 18.47 3.51
N ALA A 234 15.85 17.73 3.27
CA ALA A 234 15.24 16.85 4.25
C ALA A 234 16.19 15.76 4.78
N LEU A 235 17.25 15.40 4.04
CA LEU A 235 18.23 14.39 4.46
C LEU A 235 19.35 14.94 5.35
N LYS A 236 19.47 16.26 5.51
CA LYS A 236 20.62 16.90 6.17
C LYS A 236 20.84 16.39 7.60
N GLU A 237 19.80 16.35 8.42
CA GLU A 237 19.93 15.94 9.83
C GLU A 237 20.43 14.49 9.93
N PHE A 238 19.88 13.59 9.10
CA PHE A 238 20.28 12.19 9.01
C PHE A 238 21.74 12.04 8.56
N VAL A 239 22.11 12.66 7.44
CA VAL A 239 23.47 12.57 6.88
C VAL A 239 24.51 13.18 7.83
N THR A 240 24.16 14.25 8.53
CA THR A 240 25.05 14.88 9.54
C THR A 240 25.29 13.95 10.74
N ALA A 241 24.27 13.19 11.16
CA ALA A 241 24.37 12.29 12.29
C ALA A 241 25.18 11.02 11.99
N GLU A 242 24.95 10.40 10.83
CA GLU A 242 25.55 9.11 10.47
C GLU A 242 26.86 9.24 9.66
N GLY A 243 27.11 10.41 9.05
CA GLY A 243 28.30 10.69 8.24
C GLY A 243 28.14 10.35 6.75
N ILE A 244 29.23 10.52 5.99
CA ILE A 244 29.22 10.45 4.51
C ILE A 244 29.51 9.06 3.93
N ASP A 245 29.80 8.06 4.77
CA ASP A 245 30.03 6.67 4.32
C ASP A 245 28.72 5.88 4.17
N LEU A 246 27.57 6.58 4.22
CA LEU A 246 26.26 6.00 4.05
C LEU A 246 26.07 5.41 2.64
N PRO A 247 25.39 4.27 2.50
CA PRO A 247 25.02 3.70 1.20
C PRO A 247 23.84 4.50 0.58
N ILE A 248 24.09 5.77 0.26
CA ILE A 248 23.12 6.64 -0.44
C ILE A 248 23.60 6.85 -1.88
N SER A 249 22.72 6.58 -2.83
CA SER A 249 22.97 6.76 -4.27
C SER A 249 21.96 7.74 -4.86
N ILE A 250 22.43 8.91 -5.29
CA ILE A 250 21.62 9.96 -5.92
C ILE A 250 22.10 10.14 -7.35
N THR A 251 21.27 9.79 -8.34
CA THR A 251 21.64 9.81 -9.76
C THR A 251 20.44 10.13 -10.66
N ASP A 252 20.65 10.77 -11.81
CA ASP A 252 19.60 11.03 -12.80
C ASP A 252 18.37 11.80 -12.26
N ASN A 253 18.54 12.67 -11.25
CA ASN A 253 17.50 13.62 -10.79
C ASN A 253 17.79 15.05 -11.30
N SER A 254 16.92 16.02 -11.00
CA SER A 254 17.14 17.43 -11.40
C SER A 254 18.41 17.98 -10.76
N ASP A 255 18.58 17.75 -9.46
CA ASP A 255 19.86 17.92 -8.76
C ASP A 255 20.37 16.57 -8.23
N ASN A 256 21.69 16.43 -8.09
CA ASN A 256 22.31 15.19 -7.60
C ASN A 256 23.44 15.51 -6.62
N PRO A 257 23.13 16.13 -5.46
CA PRO A 257 24.12 16.60 -4.54
C PRO A 257 24.86 15.41 -3.90
N THR A 258 26.14 15.62 -3.62
CA THR A 258 26.92 14.76 -2.75
C THR A 258 26.42 14.86 -1.31
N LEU A 259 26.74 13.86 -0.49
CA LEU A 259 26.41 13.91 0.94
C LEU A 259 27.09 15.09 1.66
N GLN A 260 28.24 15.55 1.17
CA GLN A 260 28.91 16.73 1.73
C GLN A 260 28.16 18.02 1.39
N GLU A 261 27.69 18.19 0.15
CA GLU A 261 26.85 19.31 -0.26
C GLU A 261 25.55 19.35 0.56
N ILE A 262 24.94 18.19 0.83
CA ILE A 262 23.79 18.09 1.76
C ILE A 262 24.10 18.59 3.17
N ILE A 263 25.27 18.25 3.72
CA ILE A 263 25.70 18.74 5.04
C ILE A 263 25.92 20.26 5.02
N ASP A 264 26.49 20.77 3.93
CA ASP A 264 26.87 22.18 3.75
C ASP A 264 25.68 23.09 3.37
N GLU A 265 24.45 22.56 3.36
CA GLU A 265 23.21 23.24 2.94
C GLU A 265 23.16 23.60 1.45
N ASP A 266 23.96 22.93 0.63
CA ASP A 266 23.92 22.98 -0.85
C ASP A 266 23.09 21.79 -1.35
N CYS A 267 21.82 21.76 -0.96
CA CYS A 267 20.90 20.63 -1.16
C CYS A 267 19.59 21.00 -1.84
N ASP A 268 19.46 22.24 -2.30
CA ASP A 268 18.36 22.71 -3.13
C ASP A 268 18.91 23.39 -4.38
N GLY A 269 18.18 23.31 -5.50
CA GLY A 269 18.65 23.82 -6.81
C GLY A 269 18.75 25.36 -6.94
N ASN A 270 18.88 26.10 -5.83
CA ASN A 270 18.84 27.58 -5.75
C ASN A 270 20.20 28.26 -5.50
#